data_AF-A0A3D1CVN2-F1
#
_entry.id   AF-A0A3D1CVN2-F1
#
_cell.length_a   1.000
_cell.length_b   1.000
_cell.length_c   1.000
_cell.angle_alpha   90.00
_cell.angle_beta   90.00
_cell.angle_gamma   90.00
#
_symmetry.space_group_name_H-M   'P 1'
#
loop_
_entity.id
_entity.type
_entity.pdbx_description
1 polymer ?
#
loop_
_entity_poly.entity_id
_entity_poly.type
_entity_poly.pdbx_seq_one_letter_code
_entity_poly.pdbx_strand_id
1 'polypeptide(L)'
;MEKSSKIYVAGHGGLVGSAIWNNLIQKGYTHLISRTHKELDLMDGVAVARFFAEEQPEYVFLAAAHVGGIVANNTYRADFIYRNL
;
A
#
# COMPACT_ATOMS: atom_id res chain seq x y z
N MET A 1 -2.06 -18.00 -1.67
CA MET A 1 -1.02 -17.35 -0.87
C MET A 1 -0.60 -18.33 0.20
N GLU A 2 0.68 -18.69 0.21
CA GLU A 2 1.23 -19.54 1.27
C GLU A 2 1.39 -18.71 2.56
N LYS A 3 1.38 -19.35 3.73
CA LYS A 3 1.55 -18.63 5.02
C LYS A 3 2.92 -17.96 5.15
N SER A 4 3.91 -18.54 4.50
CA SER A 4 5.27 -18.04 4.38
C SER A 4 5.47 -17.08 3.21
N SER A 5 4.45 -16.82 2.39
CA SER A 5 4.61 -15.89 1.26
C SER A 5 4.90 -14.48 1.77
N LYS A 6 5.81 -13.79 1.08
CA LYS A 6 6.14 -12.39 1.40
C LYS A 6 5.09 -11.45 0.84
N ILE A 7 4.37 -10.75 1.70
CA ILE A 7 3.20 -9.93 1.33
C ILE A 7 3.47 -8.47 1.67
N TYR A 8 3.39 -7.60 0.66
CA TYR A 8 3.45 -6.16 0.84
C TYR A 8 2.04 -5.56 0.97
N VAL A 9 1.81 -4.78 2.02
CA VAL A 9 0.58 -3.98 2.19
C VAL A 9 0.93 -2.51 2.12
N ALA A 10 0.70 -1.88 0.96
CA ALA A 10 0.82 -0.44 0.80
C ALA A 10 -0.35 0.26 1.50
N GLY A 11 -0.08 1.33 2.23
CA GLY A 11 -1.12 2.05 2.96
C GLY A 11 -1.64 1.33 4.21
N HIS A 12 -0.83 0.46 4.82
CA HIS A 12 -1.19 -0.35 5.99
C HIS A 12 -1.73 0.45 7.21
N GLY A 13 -1.36 1.73 7.34
CA GLY A 13 -1.86 2.60 8.41
C GLY A 13 -3.25 3.21 8.16
N GLY A 14 -3.78 3.09 6.94
CA GLY A 14 -5.12 3.56 6.59
C GLY A 14 -6.23 2.62 7.06
N LEU A 15 -7.48 3.05 6.91
CA LEU A 15 -8.65 2.26 7.35
C LEU A 15 -8.69 0.85 6.71
N VAL A 16 -8.60 0.79 5.38
CA VAL A 16 -8.62 -0.49 4.65
C VAL A 16 -7.32 -1.26 4.85
N GLY A 17 -6.17 -0.58 4.77
CA GLY A 17 -4.86 -1.21 4.91
C GLY A 17 -4.66 -1.88 6.28
N SER A 18 -5.11 -1.23 7.36
CA SER A 18 -5.00 -1.77 8.72
C SER A 18 -5.91 -2.98 8.94
N ALA A 19 -7.12 -2.97 8.36
CA ALA A 19 -8.00 -4.12 8.37
C ALA A 19 -7.38 -5.32 7.62
N ILE A 20 -6.80 -5.09 6.44
CA ILE A 20 -6.09 -6.13 5.67
C ILE A 20 -4.91 -6.68 6.49
N TRP A 21 -4.07 -5.79 7.02
CA TRP A 21 -2.90 -6.14 7.82
C TRP A 21 -3.27 -7.02 9.02
N ASN A 22 -4.24 -6.57 9.82
CA ASN A 22 -4.71 -7.30 10.98
C ASN A 22 -5.35 -8.65 10.62
N ASN A 23 -6.09 -8.70 9.51
CA ASN A 23 -6.68 -9.96 9.03
C ASN A 23 -5.61 -10.97 8.60
N LEU A 24 -4.54 -10.51 7.95
CA LEU A 24 -3.41 -11.38 7.57
C LEU A 24 -2.69 -11.91 8.81
N ILE A 25 -2.42 -11.06 9.81
CA ILE A 25 -1.84 -11.51 11.08
C ILE A 25 -2.74 -12.56 11.77
N GLN A 26 -4.03 -12.28 11.90
CA GLN A 26 -5.00 -13.20 12.52
C GLN A 26 -5.09 -14.54 11.79
N LYS A 27 -4.88 -14.53 10.46
CA LYS A 27 -4.83 -15.75 9.64
C LYS A 27 -3.46 -16.45 9.72
N GLY A 28 -2.48 -15.94 10.45
CA GLY A 28 -1.17 -16.58 10.64
C GLY A 28 -0.18 -16.35 9.50
N TYR A 29 -0.32 -15.28 8.71
CA TYR A 29 0.73 -14.88 7.78
C TYR A 29 1.86 -14.18 8.55
N THR A 30 3.09 -14.62 8.32
CA THR A 30 4.25 -14.19 9.13
C THR A 30 5.17 -13.22 8.39
N HIS A 31 5.18 -13.23 7.05
CA HIS A 31 6.11 -12.44 6.24
C HIS A 31 5.41 -11.21 5.65
N LEU A 32 4.88 -10.37 6.53
CA LEU A 32 4.23 -9.11 6.14
C LEU A 32 5.24 -7.98 6.14
N ILE A 33 5.29 -7.24 5.03
CA ILE A 33 6.09 -6.01 4.90
C ILE A 33 5.17 -4.83 4.62
N SER A 34 5.53 -3.67 5.15
CA SER A 34 4.88 -2.41 4.81
C SER A 34 5.90 -1.28 4.88
N ARG A 35 5.50 -0.11 4.36
CA ARG A 35 6.23 1.15 4.47
C ARG A 35 5.22 2.27 4.73
N THR A 36 5.60 3.21 5.59
CA THR A 36 4.92 4.50 5.72
C THR A 36 5.26 5.38 4.52
N HIS A 37 4.46 6.43 4.28
CA HIS A 37 4.71 7.38 3.19
C HIS A 37 6.08 8.08 3.31
N LYS A 38 6.62 8.23 4.53
CA LYS A 38 7.95 8.81 4.76
C LYS A 38 9.09 7.86 4.40
N GLU A 39 8.86 6.56 4.49
CA GLU A 39 9.85 5.53 4.17
C GLU A 39 9.83 5.16 2.69
N LEU A 40 8.66 5.25 2.05
CA LEU A 40 8.48 5.01 0.63
C LEU A 40 7.36 5.90 0.08
N ASP A 41 7.73 6.89 -0.72
CA ASP A 41 6.78 7.61 -1.56
C ASP A 41 6.49 6.77 -2.80
N LEU A 42 5.22 6.35 -2.95
CA LEU A 42 4.78 5.53 -4.08
C LEU A 42 4.72 6.31 -5.40
N MET A 43 4.80 7.65 -5.37
CA MET A 43 4.94 8.48 -6.56
C MET A 43 6.37 8.52 -7.10
N ASP A 44 7.38 8.14 -6.29
CA ASP A 44 8.76 8.03 -6.74
C ASP A 44 9.01 6.64 -7.33
N GLY A 45 8.94 6.55 -8.66
CA GLY A 45 9.16 5.31 -9.39
C GLY A 45 10.54 4.68 -9.16
N VAL A 46 11.59 5.47 -8.88
CA VAL A 46 12.93 4.94 -8.61
C VAL A 46 12.99 4.31 -7.22
N ALA A 47 12.40 4.98 -6.22
CA ALA A 47 12.30 4.43 -4.87
C ALA A 47 11.46 3.14 -4.85
N VAL A 48 10.34 3.12 -5.56
CA VAL A 48 9.48 1.93 -5.72
C VAL A 48 10.25 0.80 -6.41
N ALA A 49 10.93 1.06 -7.52
CA ALA A 49 11.69 0.04 -8.23
C ALA A 49 12.78 -0.59 -7.34
N ARG A 50 13.50 0.23 -6.56
CA ARG A 50 14.50 -0.26 -5.59
C ARG A 50 13.87 -1.10 -4.48
N PHE A 51 12.77 -0.62 -3.90
CA PHE A 51 12.03 -1.36 -2.88
C PHE A 51 11.58 -2.73 -3.38
N PHE A 52 11.00 -2.81 -4.58
CA PHE A 52 10.58 -4.08 -5.16
C PHE A 52 11.77 -4.98 -5.51
N ALA A 53 12.88 -4.44 -5.99
CA ALA A 53 14.10 -5.20 -6.26
C ALA A 53 14.72 -5.81 -4.99
N GLU A 54 14.69 -5.10 -3.87
CA GLU A 54 15.20 -5.57 -2.58
C GLU A 54 14.22 -6.54 -1.90
N GLU A 55 12.95 -6.17 -1.80
CA GLU A 55 11.99 -6.91 -1.00
C GLU A 55 11.38 -8.09 -1.74
N GLN A 56 11.21 -8.02 -3.06
CA GLN A 56 10.64 -9.09 -3.89
C GLN A 56 9.35 -9.72 -3.29
N PRO A 57 8.30 -8.93 -2.98
CA PRO A 57 7.06 -9.49 -2.46
C PRO A 57 6.36 -10.37 -3.52
N GLU A 58 5.81 -11.51 -3.09
CA GLU A 58 5.00 -12.40 -3.94
C GLU A 58 3.59 -11.86 -4.16
N TYR A 59 3.07 -11.14 -3.17
CA TYR A 59 1.73 -10.53 -3.23
C TYR A 59 1.76 -9.08 -2.76
N VAL A 60 0.95 -8.25 -3.41
CA VAL A 60 0.80 -6.84 -3.08
C VAL A 60 -0.67 -6.52 -2.86
N PHE A 61 -0.98 -5.93 -1.72
CA PHE A 61 -2.26 -5.26 -1.46
C PHE A 61 -2.02 -3.74 -1.55
N LEU A 62 -2.48 -3.12 -2.63
CA LEU A 62 -2.40 -1.68 -2.83
C LEU A 62 -3.62 -1.00 -2.17
N ALA A 63 -3.49 -0.63 -0.90
CA ALA A 63 -4.52 0.11 -0.16
C ALA A 63 -4.12 1.58 0.10
N ALA A 64 -2.94 2.00 -0.36
CA ALA A 64 -2.52 3.39 -0.33
C ALA A 64 -3.33 4.19 -1.37
N ALA A 65 -3.88 5.32 -0.95
CA ALA A 65 -4.52 6.27 -1.85
C ALA A 65 -4.47 7.68 -1.25
N HIS A 66 -4.36 8.68 -2.10
CA HIS A 66 -4.75 10.03 -1.78
C HIS A 66 -6.28 10.12 -1.70
N VAL A 67 -6.79 10.39 -0.50
CA VAL A 67 -8.22 10.38 -0.18
C VAL A 67 -8.69 11.76 0.28
N GLY A 68 -9.98 12.04 0.06
CA GLY A 68 -10.66 13.26 0.50
C GLY A 68 -12.17 13.04 0.49
N GLY A 69 -12.93 14.01 1.01
CA GLY A 69 -14.39 13.95 0.99
C GLY A 69 -14.97 14.02 -0.44
N ILE A 70 -16.27 13.73 -0.58
CA ILE A 70 -16.99 13.73 -1.87
C ILE A 70 -16.75 15.04 -2.65
N VAL A 71 -16.78 16.18 -1.95
CA VAL A 71 -16.52 17.50 -2.55
C VAL A 71 -15.08 17.61 -3.05
N ALA A 72 -14.09 17.19 -2.25
CA ALA A 72 -12.68 17.26 -2.65
C ALA A 72 -12.38 16.35 -3.85
N ASN A 73 -12.93 15.14 -3.88
CA ASN A 73 -12.80 14.22 -5.01
C ASN A 73 -13.41 14.83 -6.29
N ASN A 74 -14.56 15.52 -6.16
CA ASN A 74 -15.24 16.16 -7.28
C ASN A 74 -14.53 17.41 -7.79
N THR A 75 -13.87 18.17 -6.90
CA THR A 75 -13.16 19.41 -7.24
C THR A 75 -11.77 19.12 -7.83
N TYR A 76 -11.02 18.18 -7.25
CA TYR A 76 -9.61 17.89 -7.61
C TYR A 76 -9.48 16.56 -8.36
N ARG A 77 -10.41 16.27 -9.27
CA ARG A 77 -10.50 14.97 -9.96
C ARG A 77 -9.18 14.56 -10.61
N ALA A 78 -8.54 15.49 -11.33
CA ALA A 78 -7.29 15.23 -12.04
C ALA A 78 -6.14 14.91 -11.07
N ASP A 79 -5.99 15.68 -10.00
CA ASP A 79 -4.96 15.44 -8.97
C ASP A 79 -5.16 14.08 -8.28
N PHE A 80 -6.40 13.71 -7.99
CA PHE A 80 -6.74 12.43 -7.40
C PHE A 80 -6.43 11.26 -8.33
N ILE A 81 -6.71 11.39 -9.63
CA ILE A 81 -6.35 10.38 -10.62
C ILE A 81 -4.82 10.25 -10.70
N TYR A 82 -4.11 11.37 -10.87
CA TYR A 82 -2.65 11.37 -11.01
C TYR A 82 -1.91 10.81 -9.78
N ARG A 83 -2.41 11.06 -8.58
CA ARG A 83 -1.77 10.59 -7.34
C ARG A 83 -2.06 9.13 -7.00
N ASN A 84 -3.06 8.52 -7.63
CA ASN A 84 -3.54 7.17 -7.29
C ASN A 84 -3.28 6.12 -8.38
N LEU A 85 -2.88 6.53 -9.59
CA LEU A 85 -2.61 5.66 -10.75
C LEU A 85 -1.25 5.96 -11.35
#